data_AF-A0A935T6E8-F1
#
_entry.id   AF-A0A935T6E8-F1
#
_cell.length_a   1.000
_cell.length_b   1.000
_cell.length_c   1.000
_cell.angle_alpha   90.00
_cell.angle_beta   90.00
_cell.angle_gamma   90.00
#
_symmetry.space_group_name_H-M   'P 1'
#
loop_
_entity.id
_entity.type
_entity.pdbx_description
1 polymer ?
#
loop_
_entity_poly.entity_id
_entity_poly.type
_entity_poly.pdbx_seq_one_letter_code
_entity_poly.pdbx_strand_id
1 'polypeptide(L)'
;MAATYLNGNNSGDAFGATVASAGDVDANGLSDVIVGAWNYSVFESNESAAFIFRADSFLPGILSRSAAEAATRIESNEAGNGFISVGSAGDVNGDGYSDVVVGWPDYGGQETPERSWFSLEAHQGVPTPARHLST
;
A
#
# COMPACT_ATOMS: atom_id res chain seq x y z
N MET A 1 -24.49 6.65 10.65
CA MET A 1 -23.29 6.32 9.85
C MET A 1 -22.68 5.08 10.49
N ALA A 2 -22.59 3.96 9.77
CA ALA A 2 -21.87 2.80 10.27
C ALA A 2 -20.37 3.10 10.18
N ALA A 3 -19.60 2.75 11.20
CA ALA A 3 -18.15 2.77 11.09
C ALA A 3 -17.72 1.69 10.11
N THR A 4 -17.00 2.06 9.04
CA THR A 4 -16.28 1.09 8.21
C THR A 4 -15.04 0.66 8.98
N TYR A 5 -14.91 -0.65 9.21
CA TYR A 5 -13.67 -1.26 9.69
C TYR A 5 -13.05 -2.06 8.55
N LEU A 6 -11.72 -2.02 8.46
CA LEU A 6 -10.93 -2.80 7.51
C LEU A 6 -10.19 -3.87 8.31
N ASN A 7 -10.42 -5.14 7.97
CA ASN A 7 -9.79 -6.25 8.65
C ASN A 7 -8.57 -6.75 7.87
N GLY A 8 -7.51 -7.09 8.60
CA GLY A 8 -6.45 -7.96 8.06
C GLY A 8 -6.99 -9.36 7.77
N ASN A 9 -6.29 -10.10 6.90
CA ASN A 9 -6.73 -11.44 6.51
C ASN A 9 -6.34 -12.50 7.55
N ASN A 10 -5.18 -12.37 8.19
CA ASN A 10 -4.74 -13.30 9.24
C ASN A 10 -4.44 -12.58 10.56
N SER A 11 -4.67 -13.29 11.65
CA SER A 11 -4.20 -12.87 12.97
C SER A 11 -2.68 -12.82 12.97
N GLY A 12 -2.12 -11.66 13.29
CA GLY A 12 -0.68 -11.49 13.38
C GLY A 12 -0.04 -10.82 12.16
N ASP A 13 -0.74 -10.61 11.05
CA ASP A 13 -0.22 -9.86 9.88
C ASP A 13 0.13 -8.40 10.22
N ALA A 14 -0.37 -7.93 11.37
CA ALA A 14 -0.25 -6.57 11.84
C ALA A 14 -0.74 -5.54 10.82
N PHE A 15 -1.83 -5.90 10.13
CA PHE A 15 -2.60 -5.00 9.29
C PHE A 15 -3.05 -3.77 10.09
N GLY A 16 -2.86 -2.58 9.52
CA GLY A 16 -3.12 -1.32 10.20
C GLY A 16 -1.90 -0.76 10.96
N ALA A 17 -0.72 -1.34 10.80
CA ALA A 17 0.50 -0.83 11.43
C ALA A 17 0.91 0.55 10.92
N THR A 18 0.64 0.83 9.65
CA THR A 18 0.72 2.18 9.08
C THR A 18 -0.52 2.45 8.24
N VAL A 19 -0.99 3.70 8.27
CA VAL A 19 -2.18 4.14 7.53
C VAL A 19 -1.94 5.56 7.03
N ALA A 20 -2.31 5.82 5.78
CA ALA A 20 -2.29 7.16 5.20
C ALA A 20 -3.43 7.33 4.20
N SER A 21 -3.71 8.59 3.82
CA SER A 21 -4.42 8.85 2.57
C SER A 21 -3.56 8.33 1.41
N ALA A 22 -4.19 7.71 0.42
CA ALA A 22 -3.56 7.36 -0.85
C ALA A 22 -3.71 8.49 -1.90
N GLY A 23 -4.52 9.52 -1.60
CA GLY A 23 -5.02 10.43 -2.64
C GLY A 23 -6.12 9.77 -3.45
N ASP A 24 -6.54 10.37 -4.56
CA ASP A 24 -7.54 9.82 -5.49
C ASP A 24 -6.85 8.97 -6.55
N VAL A 25 -6.66 7.68 -6.27
CA VAL A 25 -5.84 6.79 -7.11
C VAL A 25 -6.62 6.22 -8.30
N ASP A 26 -7.93 6.45 -8.37
CA ASP A 26 -8.78 6.03 -9.49
C ASP A 26 -9.50 7.19 -10.20
N ALA A 27 -9.14 8.43 -9.86
CA ALA A 27 -9.64 9.68 -10.44
C ALA A 27 -11.17 9.82 -10.36
N ASN A 28 -11.77 9.34 -9.26
CA ASN A 28 -13.22 9.40 -9.05
C ASN A 28 -13.68 10.65 -8.28
N GLY A 29 -12.75 11.50 -7.86
CA GLY A 29 -12.97 12.73 -7.10
C GLY A 29 -12.94 12.55 -5.59
N LEU A 30 -12.62 11.36 -5.08
CA LEU A 30 -12.56 11.04 -3.65
C LEU A 30 -11.18 10.50 -3.29
N SER A 31 -10.69 10.84 -2.09
CA SER A 31 -9.45 10.27 -1.60
C SER A 31 -9.64 8.85 -1.08
N ASP A 32 -8.71 7.98 -1.45
CA ASP A 32 -8.57 6.59 -1.08
C ASP A 32 -7.64 6.43 0.14
N VAL A 33 -7.53 5.21 0.65
CA VAL A 33 -6.72 4.88 1.84
C VAL A 33 -5.70 3.81 1.50
N ILE A 34 -4.47 3.97 2.01
CA ILE A 34 -3.44 2.94 2.00
C ILE A 34 -3.14 2.45 3.42
N VAL A 35 -3.04 1.13 3.59
CA VAL A 35 -2.79 0.47 4.88
C VAL A 35 -1.62 -0.50 4.75
N GLY A 36 -0.63 -0.37 5.64
CA GLY A 36 0.50 -1.29 5.76
C GLY A 36 0.26 -2.43 6.77
N ALA A 37 0.87 -3.58 6.50
CA ALA A 37 0.89 -4.78 7.32
C ALA A 37 2.32 -5.35 7.35
N TRP A 38 3.07 -5.09 8.43
CA TRP A 38 4.51 -5.39 8.49
C TRP A 38 4.86 -6.87 8.69
N ASN A 39 3.88 -7.69 9.09
CA ASN A 39 4.09 -9.11 9.35
C ASN A 39 3.26 -9.99 8.39
N TYR A 40 2.83 -9.38 7.28
CA TYR A 40 2.07 -10.07 6.25
C TYR A 40 2.94 -11.13 5.57
N SER A 41 2.46 -12.37 5.52
CA SER A 41 3.19 -13.51 4.97
C SER A 41 2.25 -14.34 4.09
N VAL A 42 2.58 -14.52 2.81
CA VAL A 42 1.79 -15.40 1.91
C VAL A 42 2.62 -16.54 1.36
N PHE A 43 3.85 -16.27 0.93
CA PHE A 43 4.77 -17.31 0.45
C PHE A 43 6.07 -17.35 1.26
N GLU A 44 6.61 -16.18 1.62
CA GLU A 44 7.77 -16.06 2.53
C GLU A 44 7.35 -15.50 3.90
N SER A 45 8.17 -15.73 4.93
CA SER A 45 7.92 -15.19 6.27
C SER A 45 8.27 -13.70 6.35
N ASN A 46 7.32 -12.87 6.80
CA ASN A 46 7.48 -11.43 7.07
C ASN A 46 7.77 -10.60 5.81
N GLU A 47 6.89 -10.75 4.82
CA GLU A 47 7.03 -10.19 3.47
C GLU A 47 6.44 -8.78 3.33
N SER A 48 5.91 -8.19 4.42
CA SER A 48 5.37 -6.82 4.52
C SER A 48 4.53 -6.34 3.32
N ALA A 49 3.23 -6.13 3.52
CA ALA A 49 2.35 -5.68 2.43
C ALA A 49 1.67 -4.34 2.70
N ALA A 50 1.43 -3.56 1.63
CA ALA A 50 0.55 -2.41 1.62
C ALA A 50 -0.71 -2.70 0.78
N PHE A 51 -1.85 -2.16 1.22
CA PHE A 51 -3.16 -2.39 0.63
C PHE A 51 -3.85 -1.07 0.34
N ILE A 52 -4.35 -0.87 -0.87
CA ILE A 52 -5.12 0.33 -1.25
C ILE A 52 -6.61 0.00 -1.25
N PHE A 53 -7.38 0.85 -0.56
CA PHE A 53 -8.82 0.78 -0.43
C PHE A 53 -9.45 2.02 -1.03
N ARG A 54 -10.25 1.81 -2.08
CA ARG A 54 -10.88 2.91 -2.80
C ARG A 54 -12.17 3.36 -2.16
N ALA A 55 -12.38 4.67 -2.12
CA ALA A 55 -13.67 5.25 -1.78
C ALA A 55 -14.66 4.98 -2.93
N ASP A 56 -15.91 4.71 -2.59
CA ASP A 56 -16.96 4.50 -3.58
C ASP A 56 -17.58 5.85 -3.99
N SER A 57 -17.71 6.06 -5.30
CA SER A 57 -18.26 7.30 -5.86
C SER A 57 -19.79 7.38 -5.81
N PHE A 58 -20.48 6.27 -5.52
CA PHE A 58 -21.94 6.16 -5.48
C PHE A 58 -22.48 6.00 -4.05
N LEU A 59 -21.71 5.41 -3.15
CA LEU A 59 -22.03 5.14 -1.75
C LEU A 59 -21.01 5.81 -0.83
N PRO A 60 -21.42 6.38 0.32
CA PRO A 60 -20.46 7.03 1.21
C PRO A 60 -19.39 6.08 1.77
N GLY A 61 -18.12 6.38 1.47
CA GLY A 61 -16.94 5.80 2.12
C GLY A 61 -16.35 4.60 1.38
N ILE A 62 -15.58 3.80 2.10
CA ILE A 62 -14.93 2.58 1.58
C ILE A 62 -15.88 1.40 1.81
N LEU A 63 -16.15 0.63 0.75
CA LEU A 63 -17.06 -0.53 0.80
C LEU A 63 -16.35 -1.85 1.10
N SER A 64 -15.06 -1.96 0.76
CA SER A 64 -14.22 -3.08 1.16
C SER A 64 -14.20 -3.22 2.69
N ARG A 65 -14.17 -4.46 3.18
CA ARG A 65 -14.21 -4.80 4.61
C ARG A 65 -12.96 -5.57 5.06
N SER A 66 -12.12 -5.99 4.13
CA SER A 66 -10.93 -6.78 4.40
C SER A 66 -9.80 -6.53 3.42
N ALA A 67 -8.57 -6.85 3.81
CA ALA A 67 -7.38 -6.80 2.95
C ALA A 67 -7.52 -7.67 1.69
N ALA A 68 -8.32 -8.73 1.73
CA ALA A 68 -8.66 -9.54 0.55
C ALA A 68 -9.50 -8.80 -0.50
N GLU A 69 -10.23 -7.76 -0.09
CA GLU A 69 -11.06 -6.92 -0.96
C GLU A 69 -10.38 -5.59 -1.31
N ALA A 70 -9.09 -5.44 -0.98
CA ALA A 70 -8.31 -4.28 -1.38
C ALA A 70 -8.23 -4.20 -2.92
N ALA A 71 -8.29 -2.99 -3.46
CA ALA A 71 -8.18 -2.76 -4.90
C ALA A 71 -6.76 -3.07 -5.41
N THR A 72 -5.76 -2.87 -4.56
CA THR A 72 -4.35 -3.15 -4.86
C THR A 72 -3.66 -3.70 -3.63
N ARG A 73 -2.73 -4.63 -3.84
CA ARG A 73 -1.83 -5.21 -2.84
C ARG A 73 -0.40 -5.08 -3.38
N ILE A 74 0.48 -4.51 -2.56
CA ILE A 74 1.90 -4.29 -2.87
C ILE A 74 2.70 -5.04 -1.81
N GLU A 75 3.62 -5.90 -2.22
CA GLU A 75 4.42 -6.74 -1.32
C GLU A 75 5.89 -6.47 -1.52
N SER A 76 6.69 -6.61 -0.45
CA SER A 76 8.14 -6.56 -0.60
C SER A 76 8.68 -7.76 -1.38
N ASN A 77 8.01 -8.91 -1.31
CA ASN A 77 8.50 -10.19 -1.86
C ASN A 77 9.87 -10.62 -1.29
N GLU A 78 10.21 -10.18 -0.08
CA GLU A 78 11.45 -10.54 0.61
C GLU A 78 11.17 -10.79 2.09
N ALA A 79 11.77 -11.86 2.62
CA ALA A 79 11.63 -12.26 4.01
C ALA A 79 12.36 -11.31 4.96
N GLY A 80 11.76 -11.05 6.12
CA GLY A 80 12.41 -10.30 7.20
C GLY A 80 12.29 -8.78 7.09
N ASN A 81 11.48 -8.27 6.16
CA ASN A 81 11.11 -6.87 6.09
C ASN A 81 10.14 -6.55 7.23
N GLY A 82 10.68 -6.18 8.39
CA GLY A 82 9.93 -5.98 9.63
C GLY A 82 9.29 -4.59 9.78
N PHE A 83 9.52 -3.68 8.83
CA PHE A 83 8.93 -2.34 8.86
C PHE A 83 8.37 -1.95 7.50
N ILE A 84 7.22 -1.29 7.53
CA ILE A 84 6.57 -0.72 6.35
C ILE A 84 6.09 0.69 6.65
N SER A 85 6.34 1.61 5.72
CA SER A 85 5.82 2.98 5.74
C SER A 85 5.01 3.23 4.46
N VAL A 86 3.91 3.97 4.58
CA VAL A 86 3.02 4.28 3.46
C VAL A 86 2.63 5.76 3.47
N GLY A 87 2.40 6.34 2.30
CA GLY A 87 1.94 7.71 2.14
C GLY A 87 1.48 8.02 0.72
N SER A 88 0.72 9.11 0.55
CA SER A 88 0.45 9.67 -0.78
C SER A 88 1.63 10.51 -1.25
N ALA A 89 1.93 10.45 -2.54
CA ALA A 89 2.86 11.35 -3.22
C ALA A 89 2.14 12.49 -3.97
N GLY A 90 0.80 12.45 -4.04
CA GLY A 90 0.01 13.24 -4.98
C GLY A 90 0.18 12.75 -6.41
N ASP A 91 -0.39 13.46 -7.38
CA ASP A 91 -0.15 13.22 -8.81
C ASP A 91 1.22 13.77 -9.19
N VAL A 92 2.26 12.92 -9.19
CA VAL A 92 3.65 13.36 -9.42
C VAL A 92 4.02 13.38 -10.91
N ASN A 93 3.25 12.68 -11.75
CA ASN A 93 3.51 12.55 -13.18
C ASN A 93 2.57 13.40 -14.06
N GLY A 94 1.51 13.98 -13.47
CA GLY A 94 0.53 14.84 -14.13
C GLY A 94 -0.52 14.11 -14.95
N ASP A 95 -0.81 12.84 -14.64
CA ASP A 95 -1.76 12.00 -15.38
C ASP A 95 -3.21 12.09 -14.87
N GLY A 96 -3.42 12.83 -13.78
CA GLY A 96 -4.73 13.03 -13.16
C GLY A 96 -5.09 11.99 -12.10
N TYR A 97 -4.18 11.07 -11.75
CA TYR A 97 -4.34 10.09 -10.69
C TYR A 97 -3.33 10.36 -9.58
N SER A 98 -3.71 10.12 -8.33
CA SER A 98 -2.75 10.23 -7.22
C SER A 98 -1.81 9.03 -7.18
N ASP A 99 -0.53 9.29 -6.95
CA ASP A 99 0.48 8.28 -6.70
C ASP A 99 0.66 8.02 -5.19
N VAL A 100 1.18 6.84 -4.86
CA VAL A 100 1.51 6.45 -3.48
C VAL A 100 2.98 6.06 -3.36
N VAL A 101 3.53 6.27 -2.17
CA VAL A 101 4.85 5.79 -1.77
C VAL A 101 4.74 4.69 -0.72
N VAL A 102 5.50 3.61 -0.92
CA VAL A 102 5.69 2.54 0.05
C VAL A 102 7.18 2.40 0.34
N GLY A 103 7.55 2.33 1.61
CA GLY A 103 8.93 2.17 2.03
C GLY A 103 9.12 0.95 2.92
N TRP A 104 10.17 0.17 2.62
CA TRP A 104 10.65 -0.97 3.41
C TRP A 104 12.09 -0.68 3.86
N PRO A 105 12.30 -0.17 5.09
CA PRO A 105 13.61 0.25 5.55
C PRO A 105 14.66 -0.87 5.65
N ASP A 106 14.22 -2.12 5.78
CA ASP A 106 15.09 -3.30 5.92
C ASP A 106 15.23 -4.13 4.63
N TYR A 107 14.73 -3.59 3.50
CA TYR A 107 14.77 -4.27 2.20
C TYR A 107 16.22 -4.45 1.73
N GLY A 108 16.59 -5.66 1.32
CA GLY A 108 17.98 -6.04 0.99
C GLY A 108 18.84 -6.48 2.18
N GLY A 109 18.27 -6.52 3.40
CA GLY A 109 18.94 -7.00 4.61
C GLY A 109 19.78 -5.96 5.37
N GLN A 110 20.31 -6.36 6.53
CA GLN A 110 21.03 -5.48 7.48
C GLN A 110 22.43 -5.03 7.02
N GLU A 111 22.91 -5.49 5.87
CA GLU A 111 24.28 -5.23 5.39
C GLU A 111 24.41 -3.91 4.60
N THR A 112 23.29 -3.36 4.11
CA THR A 112 23.23 -2.00 3.55
C THR A 112 21.88 -1.37 3.92
N PRO A 113 21.84 -0.24 4.66
CA PRO A 113 20.57 0.46 4.93
C PRO A 113 20.11 1.17 3.66
N GLU A 114 19.67 0.39 2.67
CA GLU A 114 19.21 0.85 1.37
C GLU A 114 17.71 1.17 1.48
N ARG A 115 17.43 2.46 1.62
CA ARG A 115 16.05 2.98 1.65
C ARG A 115 15.36 2.65 0.34
N SER A 116 14.58 1.59 0.34
CA SER A 116 13.71 1.26 -0.79
C SER A 116 12.44 2.09 -0.68
N TRP A 117 12.18 2.92 -1.68
CA TRP A 117 10.94 3.65 -1.89
C TRP A 117 10.33 3.17 -3.20
N PHE A 118 9.05 2.86 -3.18
CA PHE A 118 8.29 2.42 -4.34
C PHE A 118 7.20 3.44 -4.61
N SER A 119 7.17 4.02 -5.82
CA SER A 119 6.05 4.81 -6.32
C SER A 119 5.14 3.90 -7.13
N LEU A 120 3.86 3.84 -6.78
CA LEU A 120 2.88 3.15 -7.63
C LEU A 120 2.24 4.16 -8.58
N GLU A 121 2.41 3.92 -9.89
CA GLU A 121 1.73 4.66 -10.96
C GLU A 121 0.29 4.15 -11.09
N ALA A 122 -0.69 5.04 -10.98
CA ALA A 122 -2.10 4.69 -11.15
C ALA A 122 -2.51 4.62 -12.63
N HIS A 123 -1.76 3.88 -13.47
CA HIS A 123 -2.17 3.63 -14.85
C HIS A 123 -2.94 2.30 -14.99
N GLN A 124 -4.27 2.39 -15.15
CA GLN A 124 -5.14 1.30 -15.64
C GLN A 124 -5.04 -0.04 -14.87
N GLY A 125 -4.74 -0.01 -13.57
CA GLY A 125 -4.83 -1.19 -12.71
C GLY A 125 -3.67 -2.20 -12.85
N VAL A 126 -2.52 -1.79 -13.40
CA VAL A 126 -1.30 -2.59 -13.33
C VAL A 126 -0.21 -1.81 -12.60
N PRO A 127 0.08 -2.16 -11.33
CA PRO A 127 1.31 -1.79 -10.66
C PRO A 127 2.53 -2.14 -11.51
N THR A 128 3.16 -1.16 -12.13
CA THR A 128 4.48 -1.31 -12.73
C THR A 128 5.51 -1.11 -11.61
N PRO A 129 6.44 -2.06 -11.39
CA PRO A 129 7.47 -1.87 -10.39
C PRO A 129 8.33 -0.64 -10.71
N ALA A 130 8.27 0.39 -9.86
CA ALA A 130 9.26 1.45 -9.91
C ALA A 130 10.65 0.82 -9.64
N ARG A 131 11.55 1.01 -10.60
CA ARG A 131 12.89 0.44 -10.63
C ARG A 131 13.68 0.82 -9.37
N HIS A 132 14.26 -0.19 -8.71
CA HIS A 132 15.32 -0.03 -7.71
C HIS A 132 16.42 0.89 -8.29
N LEU A 133 16.52 2.11 -7.78
CA LEU A 133 17.65 3.00 -8.02
C LEU A 133 18.54 2.95 -6.77
N SER A 134 19.51 2.03 -6.79
CA SER A 134 20.65 2.11 -5.89
C SER A 134 21.45 3.37 -6.25
N THR A 135 21.80 4.17 -5.24
CA THR A 135 22.77 5.27 -5.37
C THR A 135 24.17 4.75 -5.13
#